data_AF-A0A9Y2NAX2-F1
#
_entry.id   AF-A0A9Y2NAX2-F1
#
_cell.length_a   1.000
_cell.length_b   1.000
_cell.length_c   1.000
_cell.angle_alpha   90.00
_cell.angle_beta   90.00
_cell.angle_gamma   90.00
#
_symmetry.space_group_name_H-M   'P 1'
#
loop_
_entity.id
_entity.type
_entity.pdbx_description
1 polymer ?
#
loop_
_entity_poly.entity_id
_entity_poly.type
_entity_poly.pdbx_seq_one_letter_code
_entity_poly.pdbx_strand_id
1 'polypeptide(L)'
;MTSVLENARAVPVPRRRPDALAELARLAALAEFARSSAPSLMHHAILAGTSPATVAAAAKVDVAEAHVRWHAWAETAVSLDEYLRVHTAFADAVIAHHEAFEDEL
;
A
#
# COMPACT_ATOMS: atom_id res chain seq x y z
N MET A 1 12.62 50.33 -43.09
CA MET A 1 12.29 50.20 -41.65
C MET A 1 11.02 49.37 -41.54
N THR A 2 11.06 48.33 -40.67
CA THR A 2 9.97 47.69 -39.89
C THR A 2 8.71 47.22 -40.65
N SER A 3 8.11 46.05 -40.44
CA SER A 3 8.15 45.05 -39.39
C SER A 3 7.44 43.82 -39.97
N VAL A 4 8.08 42.65 -39.97
CA VAL A 4 7.39 41.36 -40.19
C VAL A 4 7.74 40.49 -39.00
N LEU A 5 7.15 40.81 -37.87
CA LEU A 5 7.01 39.91 -36.75
C LEU A 5 5.51 39.69 -36.53
N GLU A 6 5.18 38.54 -35.94
CA GLU A 6 3.87 38.18 -35.41
C GLU A 6 2.93 37.46 -36.39
N ASN A 7 3.23 36.19 -36.64
CA ASN A 7 2.20 35.14 -36.59
C ASN A 7 2.83 33.74 -36.48
N ALA A 8 3.71 33.54 -35.50
CA ALA A 8 4.15 32.20 -35.11
C ALA A 8 3.11 31.62 -34.14
N ARG A 9 2.00 31.10 -34.69
CA ARG A 9 1.01 30.36 -33.90
C ARG A 9 1.70 29.09 -33.38
N ALA A 10 1.82 28.96 -32.06
CA ALA A 10 2.39 27.76 -31.44
C ALA A 10 1.55 26.54 -31.87
N VAL A 11 2.13 25.68 -32.71
CA VAL A 11 1.51 24.41 -33.09
C VAL A 11 1.39 23.58 -31.81
N PRO A 12 0.17 23.11 -31.44
CA PRO A 12 0.04 22.22 -30.30
C PRO A 12 0.83 20.94 -30.61
N VAL A 13 1.94 20.73 -29.91
CA VAL A 13 2.70 19.49 -30.01
C VAL A 13 1.79 18.36 -29.52
N PRO A 14 1.48 17.35 -30.35
CA PRO A 14 0.70 16.21 -29.89
C PRO A 14 1.44 15.57 -28.72
N ARG A 15 0.82 15.53 -27.54
CA ARG A 15 1.37 14.79 -26.41
C ARG A 15 1.50 13.33 -26.87
N ARG A 16 2.75 12.84 -26.98
CA ARG A 16 3.03 11.43 -27.30
C ARG A 16 2.24 10.58 -26.31
N ARG A 17 1.26 9.82 -26.82
CA ARG A 17 0.48 8.88 -26.01
C ARG A 17 1.49 7.89 -25.41
N PRO A 18 1.46 7.63 -24.09
CA PRO A 18 2.30 6.60 -23.51
C PRO A 18 2.09 5.30 -24.28
N ASP A 19 3.19 4.62 -24.62
CA ASP A 19 3.11 3.26 -25.15
C ASP A 19 2.33 2.40 -24.14
N ALA A 20 1.34 1.64 -24.60
CA ALA A 20 0.50 0.80 -23.74
C ALA A 20 1.35 -0.17 -22.91
N LEU A 21 2.48 -0.64 -23.46
CA LEU A 21 3.43 -1.50 -22.75
C LEU A 21 4.18 -0.73 -21.65
N ALA A 22 4.55 0.52 -21.90
CA ALA A 22 5.18 1.38 -20.89
C ALA A 22 4.22 1.74 -19.75
N GLU A 23 2.94 1.97 -20.07
CA GLU A 23 1.91 2.22 -19.06
C GLU A 23 1.66 0.98 -18.19
N LEU A 24 1.56 -0.21 -18.80
CA LEU A 24 1.45 -1.47 -18.07
C LEU A 24 2.66 -1.72 -17.17
N ALA A 25 3.88 -1.48 -17.67
CA ALA A 25 5.10 -1.61 -16.87
C ALA A 25 5.10 -0.65 -15.67
N ARG A 26 4.63 0.58 -15.86
CA ARG A 26 4.48 1.57 -14.78
C ARG A 26 3.47 1.11 -13.73
N LEU A 27 2.32 0.61 -14.14
CA LEU A 27 1.29 0.09 -13.23
C LEU A 27 1.80 -1.13 -12.46
N ALA A 28 2.53 -2.03 -13.14
CA ALA A 28 3.16 -3.19 -12.49
C ALA A 28 4.20 -2.76 -11.45
N ALA A 29 5.05 -1.77 -11.77
CA ALA A 29 6.02 -1.23 -10.84
C ALA A 29 5.36 -0.54 -9.63
N LEU A 30 4.27 0.20 -9.84
CA LEU A 30 3.47 0.78 -8.76
C LEU A 30 2.83 -0.29 -7.87
N ALA A 31 2.29 -1.36 -8.47
CA ALA A 31 1.72 -2.47 -7.72
C ALA A 31 2.79 -3.18 -6.88
N GLU A 32 3.99 -3.40 -7.43
CA GLU A 32 5.11 -3.99 -6.70
C GLU A 32 5.62 -3.07 -5.57
N PHE A 33 5.70 -1.77 -5.84
CA PHE A 33 6.04 -0.80 -4.81
C PHE A 33 4.99 -0.78 -3.68
N ALA A 34 3.70 -0.80 -4.02
CA ALA A 34 2.63 -0.88 -3.03
C ALA A 34 2.69 -2.18 -2.21
N ARG A 35 2.98 -3.32 -2.85
CA ARG A 35 3.15 -4.61 -2.17
C ARG A 35 4.33 -4.60 -1.21
N SER A 36 5.49 -4.09 -1.63
CA SER A 36 6.70 -4.07 -0.81
C SER A 36 6.66 -3.03 0.32
N SER A 37 5.94 -1.91 0.13
CA SER A 37 5.76 -0.88 1.16
C SER A 37 4.58 -1.15 2.10
N ALA A 38 3.62 -1.98 1.71
CA ALA A 38 2.44 -2.25 2.55
C ALA A 38 2.79 -2.80 3.95
N PRO A 39 3.69 -3.79 4.13
CA PRO A 39 4.02 -4.32 5.45
C PRO A 39 4.62 -3.29 6.41
N SER A 40 5.51 -2.42 5.93
CA SER A 40 6.11 -1.37 6.77
C SER A 40 5.08 -0.30 7.15
N LEU A 41 4.16 0.02 6.25
CA LEU A 41 3.03 0.92 6.55
C LEU A 41 2.07 0.32 7.57
N MET A 42 1.74 -0.96 7.45
CA MET A 42 0.95 -1.70 8.44
C MET A 42 1.61 -1.62 9.83
N HIS A 43 2.91 -1.88 9.89
CA HIS A 43 3.68 -1.83 11.12
C HIS A 43 3.61 -0.46 11.82
N HIS A 44 3.93 0.61 11.08
CA HIS A 44 3.88 1.96 11.65
C HIS A 44 2.46 2.43 11.99
N ALA A 45 1.45 2.00 11.23
CA ALA A 45 0.05 2.30 11.55
C ALA A 45 -0.37 1.67 12.88
N ILE A 46 0.02 0.42 13.13
CA ILE A 46 -0.29 -0.29 14.39
C ILE A 46 0.49 0.33 15.56
N LEU A 47 1.77 0.67 15.37
CA LEU A 47 2.53 1.40 16.39
C LEU A 47 1.95 2.79 16.69
N ALA A 48 1.29 3.43 15.72
CA ALA A 48 0.56 4.67 15.90
C ALA A 48 -0.84 4.49 16.55
N GLY A 49 -1.20 3.26 16.94
CA GLY A 49 -2.46 2.93 17.63
C GLY A 49 -3.62 2.58 16.70
N THR A 50 -3.37 2.38 15.40
CA THR A 50 -4.42 1.92 14.47
C THR A 50 -4.72 0.45 14.73
N SER A 51 -6.01 0.08 14.77
CA SER A 51 -6.37 -1.32 14.96
C SER A 51 -5.94 -2.19 13.77
N PRO A 52 -5.49 -3.43 13.99
CA PRO A 52 -5.13 -4.35 12.90
C PRO A 52 -6.28 -4.63 11.93
N ALA A 53 -7.53 -4.64 12.42
CA ALA A 53 -8.71 -4.77 11.57
C ALA A 53 -8.87 -3.60 10.59
N THR A 54 -8.66 -2.36 11.06
CA THR A 54 -8.68 -1.17 10.20
C THR A 54 -7.53 -1.19 9.19
N VAL A 55 -6.34 -1.64 9.60
CA VAL A 55 -5.17 -1.77 8.73
C VAL A 55 -5.42 -2.81 7.63
N ALA A 56 -5.97 -3.97 7.97
CA ALA A 56 -6.33 -5.01 7.01
C ALA A 56 -7.40 -4.52 6.02
N ALA A 57 -8.45 -3.86 6.53
CA ALA A 57 -9.50 -3.26 5.70
C ALA A 57 -8.94 -2.21 4.72
N ALA A 58 -8.02 -1.35 5.17
CA ALA A 58 -7.35 -0.37 4.30
C ALA A 58 -6.50 -1.03 3.21
N ALA A 59 -5.88 -2.17 3.52
CA ALA A 59 -5.16 -3.00 2.57
C ALA A 59 -6.05 -3.93 1.73
N LYS A 60 -7.36 -3.92 1.96
CA LYS A 60 -8.37 -4.77 1.29
C LYS A 60 -8.04 -6.26 1.37
N VAL A 61 -7.56 -6.69 2.53
CA VAL A 61 -7.29 -8.09 2.86
C VAL A 61 -7.93 -8.42 4.20
N ASP A 62 -8.05 -9.70 4.52
CA ASP A 62 -8.45 -10.11 5.86
C ASP A 62 -7.30 -9.91 6.87
N VAL A 63 -7.64 -9.99 8.16
CA VAL A 63 -6.68 -9.73 9.26
C VAL A 63 -5.57 -10.78 9.30
N ALA A 64 -5.88 -12.04 8.96
CA ALA A 64 -4.90 -13.13 8.97
C ALA A 64 -3.90 -12.99 7.82
N GLU A 65 -4.36 -12.64 6.62
CA GLU A 65 -3.53 -12.37 5.47
C GLU A 65 -2.67 -11.12 5.69
N ALA A 66 -3.22 -10.06 6.30
CA ALA A 66 -2.45 -8.89 6.71
C ALA A 66 -1.33 -9.28 7.70
N HIS A 67 -1.64 -10.13 8.68
CA HIS A 67 -0.68 -10.62 9.65
C HIS A 67 0.44 -11.43 8.99
N VAL A 68 0.13 -12.36 8.09
CA VAL A 68 1.14 -13.17 7.37
C VAL A 68 2.06 -12.29 6.53
N ARG A 69 1.50 -11.33 5.79
CA ARG A 69 2.27 -10.40 4.96
C ARG A 69 3.17 -9.49 5.80
N TRP A 70 2.65 -9.00 6.92
CA TRP A 70 3.43 -8.21 7.87
C TRP A 70 4.54 -9.05 8.51
N HIS A 71 4.22 -10.28 8.95
CA HIS A 71 5.14 -11.19 9.62
C HIS A 71 6.37 -11.50 8.76
N ALA A 72 6.16 -11.91 7.51
CA ALA A 72 7.25 -12.23 6.58
C ALA A 72 8.22 -11.05 6.34
N TRP A 73 7.72 -9.81 6.38
CA TRP A 73 8.56 -8.62 6.32
C TRP A 73 9.27 -8.36 7.66
N ALA A 74 8.53 -8.44 8.76
CA ALA A 74 9.00 -8.08 10.10
C ALA A 74 10.13 -8.99 10.60
N GLU A 75 10.18 -10.26 10.18
CA GLU A 75 11.25 -11.21 10.53
C GLU A 75 12.67 -10.68 10.26
N THR A 76 12.82 -9.80 9.25
CA THR A 76 14.12 -9.26 8.84
C THR A 76 14.24 -7.75 9.01
N ALA A 77 13.14 -7.06 9.29
CA ALA A 77 13.06 -5.60 9.18
C ALA A 77 12.95 -4.85 10.51
N VAL A 78 12.59 -5.52 11.62
CA VAL A 78 12.34 -4.86 12.91
C VAL A 78 13.04 -5.55 14.07
N SER A 79 13.13 -4.87 15.21
CA SER A 79 13.65 -5.45 16.44
C SER A 79 12.67 -6.48 17.04
N LEU A 80 13.17 -7.39 17.88
CA LEU A 80 12.33 -8.41 18.54
C LEU A 80 11.20 -7.78 19.39
N ASP A 81 11.49 -6.67 20.07
CA ASP A 81 10.50 -5.99 20.92
C ASP A 81 9.36 -5.37 20.09
N GLU A 82 9.69 -4.67 19.01
CA GLU A 82 8.70 -4.12 18.07
C GLU A 82 7.91 -5.22 17.37
N TYR A 83 8.59 -6.30 16.98
CA TYR A 83 7.96 -7.49 16.44
C TYR A 83 6.89 -8.02 17.40
N LEU A 84 7.23 -8.27 18.65
CA LEU A 84 6.30 -8.84 19.63
C LEU A 84 5.09 -7.93 19.86
N ARG A 85 5.29 -6.61 19.98
CA ARG A 85 4.18 -5.66 20.17
C ARG A 85 3.15 -5.71 19.05
N VAL A 86 3.61 -5.65 17.79
CA VAL A 86 2.70 -5.66 16.64
C VAL A 86 2.13 -7.05 16.41
N HIS A 87 2.90 -8.11 16.68
CA HIS A 87 2.43 -9.50 16.60
C HIS A 87 1.29 -9.77 17.57
N THR A 88 1.42 -9.34 18.84
CA THR A 88 0.34 -9.49 19.84
C THR A 88 -0.91 -8.73 19.42
N ALA A 89 -0.77 -7.51 18.90
CA ALA A 89 -1.92 -6.76 18.39
C ALA A 89 -2.66 -7.52 17.27
N PHE A 90 -1.92 -8.09 16.31
CA PHE A 90 -2.52 -8.94 15.27
C PHE A 90 -3.19 -10.19 15.85
N ALA A 91 -2.55 -10.88 16.80
CA ALA A 91 -3.10 -12.07 17.43
C ALA A 91 -4.44 -11.77 18.13
N ASP A 92 -4.51 -10.69 18.90
CA ASP A 92 -5.74 -10.25 19.57
C ASP A 92 -6.86 -9.98 18.57
N ALA A 93 -6.52 -9.33 17.43
CA ALA A 93 -7.49 -9.05 16.38
C ALA A 93 -7.99 -10.31 15.64
N VAL A 94 -7.13 -11.32 15.44
CA VAL A 94 -7.52 -12.60 14.84
C VAL A 94 -8.45 -13.37 15.78
N ILE A 95 -8.16 -13.39 17.08
CA ILE A 95 -9.01 -14.04 18.08
C ILE A 95 -10.39 -13.36 18.12
N ALA A 96 -10.43 -12.03 18.25
CA ALA A 96 -11.68 -11.27 18.27
C ALA A 96 -12.51 -11.47 16.98
N HIS A 97 -11.83 -11.62 15.83
CA HIS A 97 -12.52 -11.92 14.57
C HIS A 97 -13.13 -13.31 14.56
N HIS A 98 -12.44 -14.30 15.12
CA HIS A 98 -12.94 -15.67 15.22
C HIS A 98 -14.13 -15.77 16.19
N GLU A 99 -14.05 -15.14 17.36
CA GLU A 99 -15.16 -15.08 18.33
C GLU A 99 -16.40 -14.43 17.74
N ALA A 100 -16.26 -13.33 17.00
CA ALA A 100 -17.38 -12.66 16.35
C ALA A 100 -18.08 -13.54 15.29
N PHE A 101 -17.35 -14.44 14.62
CA PHE A 101 -17.94 -15.41 13.70
C PHE A 101 -18.69 -16.54 14.42
N GLU A 102 -18.25 -16.94 15.61
CA GLU A 102 -18.94 -17.98 16.40
C GLU A 102 -20.27 -17.47 16.97
N ASP A 103 -20.35 -16.18 17.34
CA ASP A 103 -21.58 -15.56 17.87
C ASP A 103 -22.69 -15.36 16.82
N GLU A 104 -22.37 -15.41 15.52
CA GLU A 104 -23.31 -15.20 14.41
C GLU A 104 -23.95 -16.52 13.88
N LEU A 105 -23.55 -17.68 14.40
CA LEU A 105 -24.01 -19.03 14.02
C LEU A 105 -25.09 -19.60 14.96
#